data_AF-A0A7S0GXV3-F1
#
_entry.id   AF-A0A7S0GXV3-F1
#
_cell.length_a   1.000
_cell.length_b   1.000
_cell.length_c   1.000
_cell.angle_alpha   90.00
_cell.angle_beta   90.00
_cell.angle_gamma   90.00
#
_symmetry.space_group_name_H-M   'P 1'
#
loop_
_entity.id
_entity.type
_entity.pdbx_description
1 polymer ?
#
loop_
_entity_poly.entity_id
_entity_poly.type
_entity_poly.pdbx_seq_one_letter_code
_entity_poly.pdbx_strand_id
1 'polypeptide(L)'
;VLKKIGKPHETGEPLPDDLFEKLVKSKNFGSGTRYLRQCHFAMTDLELHARYKPGEGADAVFAAEAKIATKTMLMPAIKEDRFLCGFGHIFAGGYSAGDYSYLWAE
;
A
#
# COMPACT_ATOMS: atom_id res chain seq x y z
N VAL A 1 9.42 20.16 13.14
CA VAL A 1 10.49 19.38 12.45
C VAL A 1 10.63 19.78 10.98
N LEU A 2 9.56 19.74 10.18
CA LEU A 2 9.62 20.04 8.73
C LEU A 2 10.33 21.37 8.38
N LYS A 3 10.01 22.50 9.04
CA LYS A 3 10.72 23.78 8.79
C LYS A 3 12.23 23.74 9.07
N LYS A 4 12.71 22.82 9.93
CA LYS A 4 14.13 22.67 10.24
C LYS A 4 14.88 21.90 9.14
N ILE A 5 14.20 21.00 8.43
CA ILE A 5 14.80 20.12 7.40
C ILE A 5 14.45 20.53 5.96
N GLY A 6 13.35 21.27 5.76
CA GLY A 6 12.86 21.71 4.45
C GLY A 6 13.58 22.95 3.97
N LYS A 7 14.86 22.84 3.66
CA LYS A 7 15.69 23.92 3.12
C LYS A 7 16.21 23.50 1.75
N PRO A 8 16.13 24.35 0.70
CA PRO A 8 16.73 24.03 -0.58
C PRO A 8 18.22 23.76 -0.43
N HIS A 9 18.75 22.77 -1.15
CA HIS A 9 20.16 22.40 -1.05
C HIS A 9 21.09 23.55 -1.44
N GLU A 10 20.69 24.33 -2.43
CA GLU A 10 21.47 25.42 -3.00
C GLU A 10 21.53 26.65 -2.09
N THR A 11 20.39 27.04 -1.50
CA THR A 11 20.28 28.32 -0.77
C THR A 11 20.28 28.15 0.74
N GLY A 12 19.85 27.00 1.28
CA GLY A 12 19.72 26.78 2.72
C GLY A 12 18.62 27.62 3.41
N GLU A 13 17.87 28.40 2.64
CA GLU A 13 16.81 29.29 3.14
C GLU A 13 15.63 28.48 3.70
N PRO A 14 14.95 28.99 4.74
CA PRO A 14 13.82 28.29 5.34
C PRO A 14 12.64 28.21 4.36
N LEU A 15 11.89 27.10 4.43
CA LEU A 15 10.64 26.94 3.68
C LEU A 15 9.68 28.11 3.96
N PRO A 16 9.18 28.81 2.92
CA PRO A 16 8.17 29.85 3.08
C PRO A 16 6.92 29.37 3.82
N ASP A 17 6.35 30.25 4.65
CA ASP A 17 5.21 29.91 5.51
C ASP A 17 3.96 29.54 4.70
N ASP A 18 3.71 30.20 3.56
CA ASP A 18 2.57 29.90 2.70
C ASP A 18 2.66 28.50 2.08
N LEU A 19 3.87 28.07 1.68
CA LEU A 19 4.13 26.72 1.19
C LEU A 19 4.01 25.69 2.30
N PHE A 20 4.52 25.99 3.49
CA PHE A 20 4.36 25.14 4.66
C PHE A 20 2.87 24.89 4.95
N GLU A 21 2.04 25.93 4.94
CA GLU A 21 0.59 25.78 5.14
C GLU A 21 -0.08 24.93 4.06
N LYS A 22 0.31 25.11 2.79
CA LYS A 22 -0.19 24.28 1.69
C LYS A 22 0.16 22.80 1.90
N LEU A 23 1.38 22.49 2.36
CA LEU A 23 1.79 21.12 2.69
C LEU A 23 0.99 20.53 3.86
N VAL A 24 0.75 21.33 4.90
CA VAL A 24 -0.07 20.88 6.05
C VAL A 24 -1.50 20.59 5.60
N LYS A 25 -2.10 21.47 4.78
CA LYS A 25 -3.45 21.30 4.24
C LYS A 25 -3.57 20.07 3.32
N SER A 26 -2.51 19.73 2.59
CA SER A 26 -2.50 18.55 1.70
C SER A 26 -2.21 17.23 2.41
N LYS A 27 -1.91 17.22 3.72
CA LYS A 27 -1.54 16.02 4.49
C LYS A 27 -2.49 14.83 4.26
N ASN A 28 -3.80 15.11 4.23
CA ASN A 28 -4.83 14.08 4.14
C ASN A 28 -5.29 13.81 2.71
N PHE A 29 -4.71 14.47 1.71
CA PHE A 29 -5.06 14.25 0.31
C PHE A 29 -4.79 12.80 -0.08
N GLY A 30 -5.80 12.15 -0.69
CA GLY A 30 -5.71 10.75 -1.13
C GLY A 30 -5.71 9.71 -0.01
N SER A 31 -5.99 10.08 1.25
CA SER A 31 -5.93 9.13 2.38
C SER A 31 -6.84 7.92 2.18
N GLY A 32 -8.07 8.12 1.70
CA GLY A 32 -9.01 7.01 1.44
C GLY A 32 -8.43 5.98 0.48
N THR A 33 -7.88 6.41 -0.65
CA THR A 33 -7.24 5.52 -1.64
C THR A 33 -6.01 4.83 -1.05
N ARG A 34 -5.21 5.54 -0.25
CA ARG A 34 -4.04 4.97 0.43
C ARG A 34 -4.43 3.86 1.41
N TYR A 35 -5.42 4.10 2.26
CA TYR A 35 -5.94 3.11 3.20
C TYR A 35 -6.56 1.93 2.48
N LEU A 36 -7.35 2.17 1.44
CA LEU A 36 -7.97 1.11 0.65
C LEU A 36 -6.91 0.21 -0.02
N ARG A 37 -5.82 0.79 -0.52
CA ARG A 37 -4.67 0.05 -1.05
C ARG A 37 -3.97 -0.79 0.04
N GLN A 38 -3.84 -0.29 1.26
CA GLN A 38 -3.26 -1.07 2.35
C GLN A 38 -4.19 -2.20 2.80
N CYS A 39 -5.51 -1.97 2.83
CA CYS A 39 -6.50 -3.02 3.04
C CYS A 39 -6.42 -4.11 1.96
N HIS A 40 -6.21 -3.73 0.70
CA HIS A 40 -6.03 -4.68 -0.40
C HIS A 40 -4.86 -5.64 -0.13
N PHE A 41 -3.72 -5.12 0.32
CA PHE A 41 -2.54 -5.94 0.66
C PHE A 41 -2.80 -6.88 1.83
N ALA A 42 -3.30 -6.35 2.94
CA ALA A 42 -3.59 -7.13 4.13
C ALA A 42 -4.65 -8.22 3.88
N MET A 43 -5.72 -7.90 3.15
CA MET A 43 -6.76 -8.87 2.84
C MET A 43 -6.29 -9.94 1.85
N THR A 44 -5.45 -9.57 0.87
CA THR A 44 -4.86 -10.53 -0.06
C THR A 44 -3.92 -11.48 0.68
N ASP A 45 -3.05 -10.95 1.54
CA ASP A 45 -2.18 -11.75 2.39
C ASP A 45 -2.97 -12.78 3.24
N LEU A 46 -4.01 -12.31 3.94
CA LEU A 46 -4.87 -13.19 4.74
C LEU A 46 -5.62 -14.23 3.90
N GLU A 47 -6.11 -13.87 2.70
CA GLU A 47 -6.77 -14.82 1.80
C GLU A 47 -5.81 -15.95 1.39
N LEU A 48 -4.59 -15.58 1.01
CA LEU A 48 -3.57 -16.51 0.56
C LEU A 48 -3.09 -17.47 1.65
N HIS A 49 -3.06 -17.03 2.91
CA HIS A 49 -2.59 -17.84 4.03
C HIS A 49 -3.70 -18.57 4.80
N ALA A 50 -4.98 -18.19 4.64
CA ALA A 50 -6.08 -18.80 5.40
C ALA A 50 -7.01 -19.69 4.55
N ARG A 51 -7.25 -19.35 3.28
CA ARG A 51 -8.28 -20.02 2.46
C ARG A 51 -7.77 -20.56 1.13
N TYR A 52 -6.79 -19.90 0.53
CA TYR A 52 -6.20 -20.34 -0.73
C TYR A 52 -5.57 -21.73 -0.61
N LYS A 53 -5.70 -22.53 -1.67
CA LYS A 53 -5.09 -23.86 -1.76
C LYS A 53 -4.09 -23.89 -2.92
N PRO A 54 -2.81 -24.21 -2.67
CA PRO A 54 -1.84 -24.34 -3.75
C PRO A 54 -2.12 -25.59 -4.60
N GLY A 55 -1.61 -25.60 -5.84
CA GLY A 55 -1.69 -26.75 -6.74
C GLY A 55 -2.63 -26.59 -7.94
N GLU A 56 -3.39 -25.49 -8.01
CA GLU A 56 -4.34 -25.20 -9.11
C GLU A 56 -3.71 -24.46 -10.30
N GLY A 57 -2.37 -24.39 -10.36
CA GLY A 57 -1.62 -23.70 -11.41
C GLY A 57 -1.20 -22.27 -11.04
N ALA A 58 -0.31 -21.69 -11.87
CA ALA A 58 0.32 -20.40 -11.60
C ALA A 58 -0.67 -19.22 -11.57
N ASP A 59 -1.77 -19.31 -12.32
CA ASP A 59 -2.76 -18.23 -12.41
C ASP A 59 -3.74 -18.18 -11.23
N ALA A 60 -3.85 -19.26 -10.45
CA ALA A 60 -4.84 -19.37 -9.38
C ALA A 60 -4.61 -18.35 -8.26
N VAL A 61 -3.36 -17.99 -7.98
CA VAL A 61 -3.01 -16.99 -6.96
C VAL A 61 -3.48 -15.58 -7.38
N PHE A 62 -3.36 -15.23 -8.66
CA PHE A 62 -3.84 -13.95 -9.19
C PHE A 62 -5.36 -13.92 -9.27
N ALA A 63 -6.01 -15.05 -9.53
CA ALA A 63 -7.47 -15.14 -9.46
C ALA A 63 -8.01 -14.94 -8.02
N ALA A 64 -7.26 -15.37 -7.00
CA ALA A 64 -7.60 -15.12 -5.60
C ALA A 64 -7.48 -13.63 -5.25
N GLU A 65 -6.37 -12.99 -5.63
CA GLU A 65 -6.16 -11.56 -5.47
C GLU A 65 -7.22 -10.73 -6.22
N ALA A 66 -7.54 -11.08 -7.46
CA ALA A 66 -8.55 -10.37 -8.25
C ALA A 66 -9.93 -10.37 -7.57
N LYS A 67 -10.29 -11.44 -6.83
CA LYS A 67 -11.52 -11.47 -6.02
C LYS A 67 -11.47 -10.46 -4.88
N ILE A 68 -10.31 -10.31 -4.22
CA ILE A 68 -10.12 -9.30 -3.18
C ILE A 68 -10.21 -7.89 -3.77
N ALA A 69 -9.57 -7.67 -4.92
CA ALA A 69 -9.60 -6.39 -5.64
C ALA A 69 -11.02 -5.87 -5.91
N THR A 70 -12.00 -6.74 -6.14
CA THR A 70 -13.42 -6.32 -6.32
C THR A 70 -14.01 -5.54 -5.13
N LYS A 71 -13.42 -5.70 -3.93
CA LYS A 71 -13.86 -5.03 -2.69
C LYS A 71 -12.91 -3.92 -2.25
N THR A 72 -11.68 -3.92 -2.76
CA THR A 72 -10.59 -3.08 -2.26
C THR A 72 -9.94 -2.22 -3.34
N MET A 73 -10.52 -2.17 -4.54
CA MET A 73 -10.08 -1.27 -5.61
C MET A 73 -11.27 -0.53 -6.20
N LEU A 74 -11.05 0.74 -6.55
CA LEU A 74 -12.07 1.58 -7.20
C LEU A 74 -12.13 1.35 -8.71
N MET A 75 -11.03 0.87 -9.29
CA MET A 75 -10.88 0.58 -10.71
C MET A 75 -10.65 -0.92 -10.88
N PRO A 76 -11.07 -1.51 -12.01
CA PRO A 76 -10.76 -2.90 -12.31
C PRO A 76 -9.24 -3.16 -12.30
N ALA A 77 -8.84 -4.30 -11.75
CA ALA A 77 -7.47 -4.77 -11.86
C ALA A 77 -7.11 -5.02 -13.32
N ILE A 78 -5.85 -4.75 -13.68
CA ILE A 78 -5.31 -5.04 -15.00
C ILE A 78 -5.03 -6.55 -15.06
N LYS A 79 -5.44 -7.22 -16.15
CA LYS A 79 -5.30 -8.69 -16.26
C LYS A 79 -3.84 -9.15 -16.17
N GLU A 80 -2.93 -8.30 -16.64
CA GLU A 80 -1.48 -8.51 -16.65
C GLU A 80 -0.82 -8.13 -15.31
N ASP A 81 -1.58 -7.67 -14.30
CA ASP A 81 -1.02 -7.33 -13.00
C ASP A 81 -0.39 -8.58 -12.34
N ARG A 82 0.86 -8.45 -11.91
CA ARG A 82 1.64 -9.49 -11.25
C ARG A 82 2.30 -8.95 -9.97
N PHE A 83 1.69 -7.99 -9.28
CA PHE A 83 2.30 -7.35 -8.11
C PHE A 83 2.69 -8.35 -7.01
N LEU A 84 1.97 -9.47 -6.89
CA LEU A 84 2.31 -10.54 -5.94
C LEU A 84 3.75 -11.05 -6.11
N CYS A 85 4.27 -11.08 -7.34
CA CYS A 85 5.65 -11.47 -7.60
C CYS A 85 6.69 -10.49 -7.02
N GLY A 86 6.28 -9.25 -6.75
CA GLY A 86 7.08 -8.23 -6.08
C GLY A 86 6.73 -8.06 -4.60
N PHE A 87 5.80 -8.84 -4.04
CA PHE A 87 5.29 -8.63 -2.68
C PHE A 87 6.21 -9.27 -1.62
N GLY A 88 7.41 -8.70 -1.49
CA GLY A 88 8.46 -9.22 -0.63
C GLY A 88 8.09 -9.35 0.85
N HIS A 89 7.21 -8.49 1.38
CA HIS A 89 6.81 -8.53 2.79
C HIS A 89 6.28 -9.90 3.23
N ILE A 90 5.44 -10.54 2.40
CA ILE A 90 4.75 -11.79 2.74
C ILE A 90 5.45 -13.03 2.16
N PHE A 91 6.29 -12.87 1.12
CA PHE A 91 6.96 -14.01 0.47
C PHE A 91 8.45 -14.16 0.83
N ALA A 92 9.12 -13.08 1.25
CA ALA A 92 10.54 -13.06 1.58
C ALA A 92 10.85 -12.27 2.87
N GLY A 93 9.82 -11.84 3.58
CA GLY A 93 9.89 -11.05 4.81
C GLY A 93 9.20 -11.75 5.98
N GLY A 94 9.05 -11.00 7.08
CA GLY A 94 8.44 -11.49 8.33
C GLY A 94 6.94 -11.21 8.47
N TYR A 95 6.24 -10.87 7.37
CA TYR A 95 4.86 -10.39 7.42
C TYR A 95 3.85 -11.36 6.78
N SER A 96 4.21 -12.63 6.57
CA SER A 96 3.24 -13.63 6.08
C SER A 96 2.08 -13.80 7.06
N ALA A 97 0.84 -13.71 6.56
CA ALA A 97 -0.37 -13.62 7.37
C ALA A 97 -0.32 -12.50 8.42
N GLY A 98 0.41 -11.41 8.14
CA GLY A 98 0.79 -10.37 9.08
C GLY A 98 0.85 -8.98 8.46
N ASP A 99 0.57 -8.80 7.17
CA ASP A 99 0.62 -7.47 6.52
C ASP A 99 -0.45 -6.51 7.09
N TYR A 100 -1.50 -7.06 7.72
CA TYR A 100 -2.50 -6.30 8.48
C TYR A 100 -1.90 -5.55 9.69
N SER A 101 -0.72 -5.96 10.18
CA SER A 101 -0.07 -5.37 11.35
C SER A 101 0.22 -3.88 11.19
N TYR A 102 0.43 -3.38 9.97
CA TYR A 102 0.62 -1.96 9.70
C TYR A 102 -0.59 -1.13 10.13
N LEU A 103 -1.80 -1.49 9.67
CA LEU A 103 -3.03 -0.77 10.03
C LEU A 103 -3.47 -1.07 11.47
N TRP A 104 -3.07 -2.21 12.04
CA TRP A 104 -3.36 -2.53 13.43
C TRP A 104 -2.55 -1.66 14.40
N ALA A 105 -1.30 -1.33 14.05
CA ALA A 105 -0.38 -0.59 14.91
C ALA A 105 -0.37 0.92 14.67
N GLU A 106 -0.97 1.40 13.58
CA GLU A 106 -1.10 2.84 13.23
C GLU A 106 -1.98 3.62 14.22
#